data_AF-A0A2E9F2H6-F1
#
_entry.id   AF-A0A2E9F2H6-F1
#
_cell.length_a   1.000
_cell.length_b   1.000
_cell.length_c   1.000
_cell.angle_alpha   90.00
_cell.angle_beta   90.00
_cell.angle_gamma   90.00
#
_symmetry.space_group_name_H-M   'P 1'
#
loop_
_entity.id
_entity.type
_entity.pdbx_description
1 polymer ?
#
loop_
_entity_poly.entity_id
_entity_poly.type
_entity_poly.pdbx_seq_one_letter_code
_entity_poly.pdbx_strand_id
1 'polypeptide(L)'
;MTKEKKGGVARFHLSDEARDYFVRMGVERHKGKSSTGMFSAFIEPYFLCMILGMAKDSSRDPDKMTPDMVREWTTHAKDHEYLISGLVFYQYCKERKIENDDGVLTKMNEFFSPDRNSTYDKAAFEMMNGFAQGGFDVIREFGPLSELSDFLLIYLRELEGSL
;
A
#
# COMPACT_ATOMS: atom_id res chain seq x y z
N MET A 1 -20.06 -3.93 25.11
CA MET A 1 -20.30 -3.09 23.93
C MET A 1 -19.16 -3.30 22.95
N THR A 2 -19.38 -4.17 21.98
CA THR A 2 -18.46 -4.42 20.87
C THR A 2 -18.45 -3.16 20.00
N LYS A 3 -17.28 -2.51 19.86
CA LYS A 3 -17.11 -1.46 18.85
C LYS A 3 -17.38 -2.11 17.49
N GLU A 4 -18.43 -1.70 16.81
CA GLU A 4 -18.57 -1.97 15.38
C GLU A 4 -17.30 -1.43 14.70
N LYS A 5 -16.47 -2.34 14.16
CA LYS A 5 -15.40 -1.94 13.24
C LYS A 5 -16.11 -1.21 12.10
N LYS A 6 -15.93 0.11 12.01
CA LYS A 6 -16.33 0.88 10.82
C LYS A 6 -15.72 0.15 9.63
N GLY A 7 -16.58 -0.50 8.85
CA GLY A 7 -16.14 -1.49 7.88
C GLY A 7 -15.12 -0.90 6.92
N GLY A 8 -14.03 -1.63 6.67
CA GLY A 8 -12.99 -1.16 5.76
C GLY A 8 -13.51 -0.91 4.36
N VAL A 9 -12.69 -0.22 3.58
CA VAL A 9 -13.09 0.30 2.28
C VAL A 9 -12.53 -0.61 1.19
N ALA A 10 -13.39 -1.02 0.24
CA ALA A 10 -12.97 -1.77 -0.95
C ALA A 10 -12.32 -0.83 -1.98
N ARG A 11 -11.20 -0.20 -1.60
CA ARG A 11 -10.35 0.68 -2.42
C ARG A 11 -9.00 0.85 -1.74
N PHE A 12 -8.00 1.30 -2.51
CA PHE A 12 -6.73 1.70 -1.93
C PHE A 12 -6.90 2.91 -1.03
N HIS A 13 -6.12 2.97 0.03
CA HIS A 13 -6.23 4.00 1.04
C HIS A 13 -4.85 4.52 1.42
N LEU A 14 -4.61 5.78 1.09
CA LEU A 14 -3.45 6.54 1.54
C LEU A 14 -4.00 7.74 2.32
N SER A 15 -3.61 7.87 3.59
CA SER A 15 -4.12 8.89 4.50
C SER A 15 -3.85 10.30 3.99
N ASP A 16 -4.63 11.29 4.46
CA ASP A 16 -4.43 12.69 4.09
C ASP A 16 -3.01 13.17 4.44
N GLU A 17 -2.47 12.74 5.59
CA GLU A 17 -1.08 13.05 6.00
C GLU A 17 -0.05 12.44 5.04
N ALA A 18 -0.23 11.17 4.67
CA ALA A 18 0.66 10.52 3.71
C ALA A 18 0.61 11.22 2.35
N ARG A 19 -0.58 11.62 1.89
CA ARG A 19 -0.72 12.39 0.64
C ARG A 19 0.01 13.72 0.72
N ASP A 20 -0.17 14.46 1.81
CA ASP A 20 0.54 15.73 2.05
C ASP A 20 2.06 15.55 2.11
N TYR A 21 2.52 14.42 2.66
CA TYR A 21 3.92 14.05 2.67
C TYR A 21 4.45 13.86 1.25
N PHE A 22 3.80 13.01 0.45
CA PHE A 22 4.26 12.69 -0.91
C PHE A 22 4.08 13.85 -1.89
N VAL A 23 3.10 14.73 -1.71
CA VAL A 23 2.95 15.95 -2.51
C VAL A 23 4.20 16.83 -2.46
N ARG A 24 4.95 16.86 -1.36
CA ARG A 24 6.20 17.63 -1.24
C ARG A 24 7.28 17.15 -2.20
N MET A 25 7.33 15.84 -2.44
CA MET A 25 8.27 15.17 -3.34
C MET A 25 7.78 15.07 -4.79
N GLY A 26 6.57 15.56 -5.04
CA GLY A 26 5.96 15.56 -6.35
C GLY A 26 5.11 14.33 -6.59
N VAL A 27 3.80 14.55 -6.48
CA VAL A 27 2.75 13.67 -6.98
C VAL A 27 1.88 14.55 -7.86
N GLU A 28 1.68 14.14 -9.12
CA GLU A 28 1.08 14.95 -10.20
C GLU A 28 2.02 16.04 -10.76
N ARG A 29 1.89 16.34 -12.06
CA ARG A 29 2.73 17.35 -12.74
C ARG A 29 2.60 18.71 -12.04
N HIS A 30 3.75 19.35 -11.77
CA HIS A 30 3.89 20.69 -11.17
C HIS A 30 3.49 20.82 -9.70
N LYS A 31 3.30 19.70 -8.99
CA LYS A 31 3.21 19.71 -7.52
C LYS A 31 4.54 19.21 -6.96
N GLY A 32 4.95 19.76 -5.81
CA GLY A 32 6.20 19.38 -5.13
C GLY A 32 7.44 20.18 -5.54
N LYS A 33 8.55 19.89 -4.86
CA LYS A 33 9.83 20.60 -5.02
C LYS A 33 10.97 19.70 -5.51
N SER A 34 10.72 18.41 -5.69
CA SER A 34 11.72 17.43 -6.10
C SER A 34 12.29 17.77 -7.47
N SER A 35 13.62 17.86 -7.54
CA SER A 35 14.39 18.01 -8.77
C SER A 35 14.86 16.68 -9.35
N THR A 36 14.75 15.61 -8.56
CA THR A 36 15.30 14.27 -8.87
C THR A 36 14.28 13.29 -9.44
N GLY A 37 13.02 13.70 -9.58
CA GLY A 37 11.93 12.91 -10.17
C GLY A 37 10.60 13.20 -9.51
N MET A 38 9.56 12.47 -9.94
CA MET A 38 8.20 12.62 -9.44
C MET A 38 7.43 11.29 -9.52
N PHE A 39 6.42 11.13 -8.67
CA PHE A 39 5.41 10.09 -8.82
C PHE A 39 4.36 10.52 -9.84
N SER A 40 3.90 9.57 -10.66
CA SER A 40 2.85 9.83 -11.65
C SER A 40 1.46 9.88 -11.01
N ALA A 41 1.22 9.12 -9.93
CA ALA A 41 -0.01 9.10 -9.16
C ALA A 41 0.22 8.57 -7.73
N PHE A 42 -0.71 8.84 -6.80
CA PHE A 42 -0.63 8.36 -5.41
C PHE A 42 -0.61 6.83 -5.24
N ILE A 43 -0.94 6.07 -6.28
CA ILE A 43 -0.86 4.62 -6.23
C ILE A 43 0.58 4.11 -6.10
N GLU A 44 1.55 4.87 -6.62
CA GLU A 44 2.97 4.52 -6.57
C GLU A 44 3.55 4.65 -5.15
N PRO A 45 3.42 5.80 -4.45
CA PRO A 45 3.86 5.87 -3.06
C PRO A 45 3.04 4.95 -2.15
N TYR A 46 1.76 4.73 -2.43
CA TYR A 46 0.98 3.69 -1.72
C TYR A 46 1.63 2.31 -1.83
N PHE A 47 1.98 1.90 -3.05
CA PHE A 47 2.64 0.62 -3.29
C PHE A 47 3.96 0.53 -2.53
N LEU A 48 4.81 1.56 -2.60
CA LEU A 48 6.10 1.57 -1.88
C LEU A 48 5.90 1.43 -0.37
N CYS A 49 4.99 2.22 0.22
CA CYS A 49 4.66 2.09 1.64
C CYS A 49 4.14 0.69 1.99
N MET A 50 3.28 0.10 1.14
CA MET A 50 2.77 -1.25 1.36
C MET A 50 3.90 -2.28 1.41
N ILE A 51 4.83 -2.24 0.45
CA ILE A 51 6.01 -3.13 0.42
C ILE A 51 6.85 -2.98 1.68
N LEU A 52 7.12 -1.74 2.10
CA LEU A 52 7.91 -1.50 3.30
C LEU A 52 7.20 -1.98 4.57
N GLY A 53 5.89 -1.75 4.67
CA GLY A 53 5.08 -2.28 5.77
C GLY A 53 5.16 -3.79 5.85
N MET A 54 5.02 -4.49 4.72
CA MET A 54 5.17 -5.95 4.66
C MET A 54 6.57 -6.41 5.07
N ALA A 55 7.62 -5.74 4.59
CA ALA A 55 9.01 -6.07 4.91
C ALA A 55 9.31 -5.90 6.40
N LYS A 56 8.76 -4.86 7.04
CA LYS A 56 8.93 -4.54 8.46
C LYS A 56 7.92 -5.23 9.38
N ASP A 57 7.00 -6.03 8.83
CA ASP A 57 5.86 -6.59 9.55
C ASP A 57 5.05 -5.52 10.32
N SER A 58 4.92 -4.33 9.71
CA SER A 58 4.25 -3.15 10.28
C SER A 58 2.91 -2.94 9.58
N SER A 59 1.82 -3.13 10.32
CA SER A 59 0.45 -2.94 9.84
C SER A 59 -0.39 -2.20 10.89
N ARG A 60 -1.12 -1.17 10.46
CA ARG A 60 -2.01 -0.38 11.32
C ARG A 60 -3.25 0.07 10.56
N ASP A 61 -4.39 0.17 11.24
CA ASP A 61 -5.58 0.78 10.66
C ASP A 61 -5.25 2.16 10.06
N PRO A 62 -5.60 2.40 8.78
CA PRO A 62 -5.22 3.62 8.10
C PRO A 62 -5.91 4.84 8.70
N ASP A 63 -5.17 5.95 8.78
CA ASP A 63 -5.72 7.23 9.23
C ASP A 63 -6.70 7.78 8.20
N LYS A 64 -7.43 8.84 8.55
CA LYS A 64 -8.48 9.39 7.67
C LYS A 64 -7.94 9.76 6.27
N MET A 65 -8.75 9.45 5.26
CA MET A 65 -8.59 9.86 3.87
C MET A 65 -9.85 10.62 3.43
N THR A 66 -9.69 11.86 2.99
CA THR A 66 -10.80 12.72 2.58
C THR A 66 -11.15 12.55 1.10
N PRO A 67 -10.19 12.60 0.15
CA PRO A 67 -10.48 12.27 -1.23
C PRO A 67 -10.35 10.76 -1.45
N ASP A 68 -11.37 10.13 -2.03
CA ASP A 68 -11.29 8.72 -2.37
C ASP A 68 -10.13 8.40 -3.32
N MET A 69 -9.53 7.23 -3.13
CA MET A 69 -8.55 6.66 -4.05
C MET A 69 -9.19 5.60 -4.95
N VAL A 70 -8.44 5.19 -5.97
CA VAL A 70 -8.87 4.20 -6.97
C VAL A 70 -9.02 2.79 -6.36
N ARG A 71 -9.71 1.90 -7.09
CA ARG A 71 -9.94 0.49 -6.72
C ARG A 71 -9.08 -0.50 -7.51
N GLU A 72 -8.38 -0.01 -8.54
CA GLU A 72 -7.54 -0.82 -9.42
C GLU A 72 -6.15 -0.19 -9.52
N TRP A 73 -5.15 -1.00 -9.83
CA TRP A 73 -3.82 -0.49 -10.13
C TRP A 73 -3.90 0.39 -11.38
N THR A 74 -3.35 1.60 -11.28
CA THR A 74 -3.32 2.57 -12.39
C THR A 74 -1.87 2.88 -12.74
N THR A 75 -1.66 3.70 -13.77
CA THR A 75 -0.32 4.07 -14.26
C THR A 75 0.50 2.82 -14.64
N HIS A 76 1.82 2.87 -14.52
CA HIS A 76 2.71 1.74 -14.79
C HIS A 76 2.56 0.60 -13.77
N ALA A 77 1.95 0.84 -12.60
CA ALA A 77 1.68 -0.22 -11.64
C ALA A 77 0.71 -1.27 -12.20
N LYS A 78 -0.18 -0.87 -13.13
CA LYS A 78 -1.11 -1.79 -13.80
C LYS A 78 -0.39 -2.86 -14.62
N ASP A 79 0.73 -2.52 -15.25
CA ASP A 79 1.52 -3.46 -16.05
C ASP A 79 2.16 -4.58 -15.20
N HIS A 80 2.18 -4.39 -13.87
CA HIS A 80 2.75 -5.32 -12.89
C HIS A 80 1.70 -5.91 -11.95
N GLU A 81 0.40 -5.72 -12.22
CA GLU A 81 -0.71 -6.12 -11.35
C GLU A 81 -0.64 -7.59 -10.89
N TYR A 82 -0.28 -8.52 -11.79
CA TYR A 82 -0.18 -9.93 -11.42
C TYR A 82 0.96 -10.24 -10.44
N LEU A 83 2.10 -9.56 -10.60
CA LEU A 83 3.24 -9.72 -9.69
C LEU A 83 2.90 -9.15 -8.31
N ILE A 84 2.29 -7.96 -8.29
CA ILE A 84 1.83 -7.32 -7.06
C ILE A 84 0.79 -8.22 -6.37
N SER A 85 -0.19 -8.71 -7.12
CA SER A 85 -1.23 -9.61 -6.61
C SER A 85 -0.67 -10.90 -6.01
N GLY A 86 0.31 -11.52 -6.68
CA GLY A 86 0.97 -12.72 -6.16
C GLY A 86 1.69 -12.45 -4.84
N LEU A 87 2.39 -11.32 -4.73
CA LEU A 87 3.08 -10.92 -3.52
C LEU A 87 2.11 -10.65 -2.36
N VAL A 88 1.06 -9.87 -2.59
CA VAL A 88 0.09 -9.53 -1.55
C VAL A 88 -0.67 -10.80 -1.11
N PHE A 89 -1.03 -11.68 -2.04
CA PHE A 89 -1.67 -12.95 -1.71
C PHE A 89 -0.74 -13.87 -0.91
N TYR A 90 0.54 -13.94 -1.26
CA TYR A 90 1.54 -14.66 -0.46
C TYR A 90 1.59 -14.13 0.98
N GLN A 91 1.66 -12.80 1.16
CA GLN A 91 1.63 -12.20 2.49
C GLN A 91 0.33 -12.52 3.24
N TYR A 92 -0.82 -12.50 2.55
CA TYR A 92 -2.11 -12.89 3.12
C TYR A 92 -2.11 -14.31 3.69
N CYS A 93 -1.56 -15.25 2.92
CA CYS A 93 -1.42 -16.65 3.34
C CYS A 93 -0.45 -16.79 4.52
N LYS A 94 0.68 -16.07 4.48
CA LYS A 94 1.70 -16.06 5.54
C LYS A 94 1.12 -15.60 6.88
N GLU A 95 0.41 -14.46 6.91
CA GLU A 95 -0.22 -13.95 8.14
C GLU A 95 -1.24 -14.92 8.75
N ARG A 96 -1.95 -15.66 7.91
CA ARG A 96 -2.97 -16.63 8.31
C ARG A 96 -2.42 -18.03 8.56
N LYS A 97 -1.10 -18.22 8.44
CA LYS A 97 -0.43 -19.52 8.59
C LYS A 97 -1.07 -20.60 7.72
N ILE A 98 -1.41 -20.22 6.49
CA ILE A 98 -2.02 -21.12 5.52
C ILE A 98 -0.88 -21.92 4.89
N GLU A 99 -0.79 -23.20 5.26
CA GLU A 99 0.19 -24.15 4.71
C GLU A 99 -0.37 -24.85 3.45
N ASN A 100 0.53 -25.46 2.67
CA ASN A 100 0.32 -26.05 1.33
C ASN A 100 -0.72 -27.20 1.26
N ASP A 101 -2.00 -26.91 1.48
CA ASP A 101 -3.11 -27.84 1.25
C ASP A 101 -4.17 -27.24 0.31
N ASP A 102 -5.07 -28.10 -0.18
CA ASP A 102 -6.18 -27.87 -1.13
C ASP A 102 -7.02 -26.59 -0.92
N GLY A 103 -6.85 -25.90 0.21
CA GLY A 103 -7.48 -24.63 0.56
C GLY A 103 -6.93 -23.40 -0.16
N VAL A 104 -5.77 -23.44 -0.82
CA VAL A 104 -5.19 -22.23 -1.47
C VAL A 104 -6.13 -21.63 -2.51
N LEU A 105 -6.82 -22.45 -3.30
CA LEU A 105 -7.80 -21.98 -4.29
C LEU A 105 -9.03 -21.35 -3.62
N THR A 106 -9.48 -21.90 -2.50
CA THR A 106 -10.53 -21.29 -1.67
C THR A 106 -10.10 -19.92 -1.17
N LYS A 107 -8.84 -19.78 -0.76
CA LYS A 107 -8.29 -18.51 -0.28
C LYS A 107 -8.09 -17.49 -1.39
N MET A 108 -7.75 -17.93 -2.60
CA MET A 108 -7.78 -17.07 -3.77
C MET A 108 -9.20 -16.50 -4.00
N ASN A 109 -10.24 -17.32 -3.87
CA ASN A 109 -11.63 -16.86 -4.01
C ASN A 109 -12.09 -15.91 -2.90
N GLU A 110 -11.51 -16.00 -1.69
CA GLU A 110 -11.77 -15.07 -0.58
C GLU A 110 -10.98 -13.76 -0.70
N PHE A 111 -9.85 -13.79 -1.42
CA PHE A 111 -8.92 -12.66 -1.51
C PHE A 111 -9.16 -11.81 -2.75
N PHE A 112 -9.29 -12.46 -3.91
CA PHE A 112 -9.56 -11.80 -5.18
C PHE A 112 -11.05 -11.58 -5.36
N SER A 113 -11.44 -10.44 -5.93
CA SER A 113 -12.85 -10.20 -6.17
C SER A 113 -13.35 -11.07 -7.33
N PRO A 114 -14.51 -11.72 -7.20
CA PRO A 114 -15.20 -12.30 -8.34
C PRO A 114 -15.90 -11.24 -9.21
N ASP A 115 -16.04 -10.00 -8.71
CA ASP A 115 -16.59 -8.87 -9.47
C ASP A 115 -15.55 -8.32 -10.46
N ARG A 116 -15.97 -8.03 -11.69
CA ARG A 116 -15.12 -7.41 -12.71
C ARG A 116 -14.73 -5.96 -12.38
N ASN A 117 -15.40 -5.34 -11.40
CA ASN A 117 -15.17 -3.95 -11.02
C ASN A 117 -14.08 -3.75 -9.94
N SER A 118 -13.45 -4.83 -9.47
CA SER A 118 -12.40 -4.77 -8.46
C SER A 118 -11.44 -5.95 -8.61
N THR A 119 -10.14 -5.73 -8.43
CA THR A 119 -9.17 -6.84 -8.41
C THR A 119 -9.27 -7.64 -7.10
N TYR A 120 -9.58 -6.97 -5.99
CA TYR A 120 -9.49 -7.53 -4.65
C TYR A 120 -10.82 -7.46 -3.90
N ASP A 121 -11.04 -8.39 -2.98
CA ASP A 121 -12.12 -8.28 -2.01
C ASP A 121 -11.75 -7.27 -0.90
N LYS A 122 -12.75 -6.81 -0.15
CA LYS A 122 -12.62 -5.83 0.92
C LYS A 122 -11.58 -6.24 1.97
N ALA A 123 -11.52 -7.51 2.36
CA ALA A 123 -10.55 -7.99 3.35
C ALA A 123 -9.10 -7.86 2.86
N ALA A 124 -8.88 -8.02 1.55
CA ALA A 124 -7.58 -7.81 0.93
C ALA A 124 -7.21 -6.32 0.90
N PHE A 125 -8.16 -5.42 0.60
CA PHE A 125 -7.93 -3.97 0.74
C PHE A 125 -7.62 -3.56 2.17
N GLU A 126 -8.34 -4.08 3.16
CA GLU A 126 -8.06 -3.80 4.57
C GLU A 126 -6.63 -4.16 4.95
N MET A 127 -6.14 -5.33 4.52
CA MET A 127 -4.76 -5.74 4.75
C MET A 127 -3.75 -4.84 4.03
N MET A 128 -3.92 -4.63 2.73
CA MET A 128 -2.98 -3.80 1.95
C MET A 128 -2.90 -2.38 2.50
N ASN A 129 -4.06 -1.80 2.86
CA ASN A 129 -4.13 -0.48 3.46
C ASN A 129 -3.48 -0.44 4.85
N GLY A 130 -3.60 -1.54 5.61
CA GLY A 130 -2.92 -1.71 6.90
C GLY A 130 -1.40 -1.63 6.77
N PHE A 131 -0.83 -2.40 5.83
CA PHE A 131 0.60 -2.36 5.53
C PHE A 131 1.04 -1.02 4.93
N ALA A 132 0.23 -0.42 4.05
CA ALA A 132 0.56 0.89 3.49
C ALA A 132 0.64 1.97 4.59
N GLN A 133 -0.28 1.97 5.55
CA GLN A 133 -0.20 2.86 6.70
C GLN A 133 1.03 2.56 7.57
N GLY A 134 1.29 1.29 7.87
CA GLY A 134 2.43 0.88 8.68
C GLY A 134 3.78 1.22 8.05
N GLY A 135 3.92 1.07 6.73
CA GLY A 135 5.13 1.51 6.02
C GLY A 135 5.26 3.03 5.93
N PHE A 136 4.15 3.77 5.80
CA PHE A 136 4.19 5.23 5.92
C PHE A 136 4.64 5.68 7.32
N ASP A 137 4.17 4.99 8.37
CA ASP A 137 4.59 5.26 9.75
C ASP A 137 6.11 5.12 9.92
N VAL A 138 6.74 4.13 9.27
CA VAL A 138 8.21 3.98 9.25
C VAL A 138 8.89 5.15 8.54
N ILE A 139 8.39 5.54 7.36
CA ILE A 139 9.04 6.57 6.54
C ILE A 139 8.94 7.95 7.17
N ARG A 140 7.78 8.30 7.76
CA ARG A 140 7.56 9.65 8.31
C ARG A 140 8.45 9.94 9.53
N GLU A 141 9.01 8.93 10.19
CA GLU A 141 9.97 9.10 11.29
C GLU A 141 11.26 9.82 10.85
N PHE A 142 11.61 9.74 9.57
CA PHE A 142 12.77 10.45 9.00
C PHE A 142 12.50 11.93 8.70
N GLY A 143 11.30 12.41 9.03
CA GLY A 143 10.90 13.79 8.85
C GLY A 143 10.43 14.11 7.43
N PRO A 144 10.08 15.39 7.18
CA PRO A 144 9.54 15.80 5.89
C PRO A 144 10.62 15.78 4.81
N LEU A 145 10.41 14.97 3.78
CA LEU A 145 11.26 14.93 2.59
C LEU A 145 10.68 15.79 1.47
N SER A 146 11.54 16.31 0.61
CA SER A 146 11.15 17.11 -0.57
C SER A 146 11.79 16.65 -1.87
N GLU A 147 12.86 15.84 -1.80
CA GLU A 147 13.50 15.21 -2.95
C GLU A 147 13.14 13.73 -3.01
N LEU A 148 12.76 13.25 -4.21
CA LEU A 148 12.42 11.85 -4.41
C LEU A 148 13.63 10.92 -4.18
N SER A 149 14.81 11.36 -4.60
CA SER A 149 16.06 10.60 -4.40
C SER A 149 16.36 10.34 -2.92
N ASP A 150 16.24 11.35 -2.06
CA ASP A 150 16.44 11.21 -0.61
C ASP A 150 15.47 10.19 -0.01
N PHE A 151 14.21 10.25 -0.43
CA PHE A 151 13.21 9.26 -0.05
C PHE A 151 13.59 7.85 -0.50
N LEU A 152 14.01 7.66 -1.76
CA LEU A 152 14.39 6.35 -2.27
C LEU A 152 15.63 5.79 -1.56
N LEU A 153 16.58 6.63 -1.17
CA LEU A 153 17.74 6.21 -0.39
C LEU A 153 17.34 5.72 1.02
N ILE A 154 16.46 6.46 1.70
CA ILE A 154 15.91 6.04 3.00
C ILE A 154 15.12 4.73 2.84
N TYR A 155 14.26 4.67 1.83
CA TYR A 155 13.43 3.51 1.52
C TYR A 155 14.27 2.24 1.31
N LEU A 156 15.32 2.33 0.49
CA LEU A 156 16.23 1.21 0.24
C LEU A 156 16.95 0.77 1.51
N ARG A 157 17.48 1.73 2.29
CA ARG A 157 18.14 1.42 3.56
C ARG A 157 17.20 0.68 4.53
N GLU A 158 15.94 1.11 4.61
CA GLU A 158 14.97 0.46 5.48
C GLU A 158 14.59 -0.94 4.98
N LEU A 159 14.48 -1.15 3.67
CA LEU A 159 14.25 -2.48 3.10
C LEU A 159 15.42 -3.43 3.35
N GLU A 160 16.66 -2.98 3.12
CA GLU A 160 17.86 -3.80 3.33
C GLU A 160 18.01 -4.22 4.79
N GLY A 161 17.68 -3.34 5.74
CA GLY A 161 17.67 -3.67 7.16
C GLY A 161 16.53 -4.59 7.62
N SER A 162 15.65 -5.03 6.70
CA SER A 162 14.50 -5.90 7.00
C SER A 162 14.64 -7.31 6.41
N LEU A 163 15.64 -7.54 5.57
CA LEU A 163 15.98 -8.84 4.96
C LEU A 163 16.95 -9.60 5.87
#